data_AF-A0A816AG85-F1
#
_entry.id   AF-A0A816AG85-F1
#
_cell.length_a   1.000
_cell.length_b   1.000
_cell.length_c   1.000
_cell.angle_alpha   90.00
_cell.angle_beta   90.00
_cell.angle_gamma   90.00
#
_symmetry.space_group_name_H-M   'P 1'
#
loop_
_entity.id
_entity.type
_entity.pdbx_description
1 polymer ?
#
loop_
_entity_poly.entity_id
_entity_poly.type
_entity_poly.pdbx_seq_one_letter_code
_entity_poly.pdbx_strand_id
1 'polypeptide(L)'
;MELQIHFHLQDILCAIHALIRYLTRIKTNEYFTIFYEDIRAEAKSLTDESSLPRARKLPARFIDSLPIATHHETVYDLYHHQYFEVIDKIINSLNSRFKQSACPLLCKVEQFILSTANGTKDSDDEINLNDMNEFLVGAFDIERLKRELVMLPDYFSTVNKGMNLG
;
A
#
# COMPACT_ATOMS: atom_id res chain seq x y z
N MET A 1 -14.62 -17.02 25.60
CA MET A 1 -14.11 -15.80 24.95
C MET A 1 -12.97 -16.26 24.07
N GLU A 2 -13.29 -16.61 22.82
CA GLU A 2 -12.28 -17.08 21.86
C GLU A 2 -11.50 -15.85 21.37
N LEU A 3 -10.26 -15.73 21.82
CA LEU A 3 -9.33 -14.74 21.30
C LEU A 3 -8.89 -15.21 19.92
N GLN A 4 -9.64 -14.81 18.90
CA GLN A 4 -9.25 -14.94 17.50
C GLN A 4 -7.96 -14.15 17.32
N ILE A 5 -6.86 -14.85 17.07
CA ILE A 5 -5.59 -14.22 16.72
C ILE A 5 -5.84 -13.50 15.38
N HIS A 6 -5.74 -12.18 15.37
CA HIS A 6 -5.89 -11.35 14.18
C HIS A 6 -4.50 -10.84 13.81
N PHE A 7 -3.95 -11.32 12.69
CA PHE A 7 -2.74 -10.74 12.12
C PHE A 7 -3.11 -9.73 11.01
N HIS A 8 -2.28 -8.70 10.88
CA HIS A 8 -2.60 -7.38 10.32
C HIS A 8 -2.49 -7.26 8.78
N LEU A 9 -1.88 -8.21 8.08
CA LEU A 9 -1.44 -7.97 6.70
C LEU A 9 -2.63 -7.93 5.73
N GLN A 10 -3.61 -8.82 5.89
CA GLN A 10 -4.84 -8.77 5.09
C GLN A 10 -5.62 -7.47 5.29
N ASP A 11 -5.72 -6.99 6.53
CA ASP A 11 -6.39 -5.72 6.85
C ASP A 11 -5.66 -4.52 6.24
N ILE A 12 -4.31 -4.53 6.28
CA ILE A 12 -3.46 -3.54 5.63
C ILE A 12 -3.70 -3.52 4.12
N LEU A 13 -3.74 -4.68 3.46
CA LEU A 13 -4.01 -4.76 2.02
C LEU A 13 -5.42 -4.24 1.66
N CYS A 14 -6.42 -4.57 2.48
CA CYS A 14 -7.77 -4.02 2.33
C CYS A 14 -7.78 -2.49 2.46
N ALA A 15 -7.08 -1.93 3.45
CA ALA A 15 -6.96 -0.49 3.64
C ALA A 15 -6.26 0.19 2.46
N ILE A 16 -5.19 -0.42 1.92
CA ILE A 16 -4.47 0.07 0.75
C ILE A 16 -5.37 0.05 -0.49
N HIS A 17 -6.13 -1.02 -0.71
CA HIS A 17 -7.09 -1.08 -1.81
C HIS A 17 -8.18 -0.01 -1.68
N ALA A 18 -8.69 0.23 -0.46
CA ALA A 18 -9.66 1.30 -0.21
C ALA A 18 -9.05 2.69 -0.50
N LEU A 19 -7.80 2.92 -0.09
CA LEU A 19 -7.08 4.16 -0.34
C LEU A 19 -6.85 4.39 -1.84
N ILE A 20 -6.39 3.37 -2.59
CA ILE A 20 -6.22 3.46 -4.04
C ILE A 20 -7.56 3.79 -4.72
N ARG A 21 -8.66 3.13 -4.32
CA ARG A 21 -9.99 3.44 -4.85
C ARG A 21 -10.41 4.88 -4.57
N TYR A 22 -10.17 5.36 -3.35
CA TYR A 22 -10.44 6.74 -2.97
C TYR A 22 -9.63 7.72 -3.83
N LEU A 23 -8.32 7.52 -3.96
CA LEU A 23 -7.42 8.36 -4.75
C LEU A 23 -7.83 8.40 -6.23
N THR A 24 -8.18 7.26 -6.82
CA THR A 24 -8.69 7.20 -8.20
C THR A 24 -10.01 7.96 -8.34
N ARG A 25 -10.89 7.93 -7.32
CA ARG A 25 -12.17 8.63 -7.36
C ARG A 25 -12.01 10.15 -7.29
N ILE A 26 -11.05 10.65 -6.51
CA ILE A 26 -10.80 12.10 -6.42
C ILE A 26 -9.93 12.62 -7.56
N LYS A 27 -9.32 11.73 -8.37
CA LYS A 27 -8.53 12.08 -9.55
C LYS A 27 -9.44 12.47 -10.73
N THR A 28 -10.28 13.49 -10.54
CA THR A 28 -11.13 14.05 -11.60
C THR A 28 -11.03 15.57 -11.62
N ASN A 29 -11.42 16.18 -12.74
CA ASN A 29 -11.37 17.62 -12.89
C ASN A 29 -12.31 18.31 -11.91
N GLU A 30 -13.48 17.72 -11.64
CA GLU A 30 -14.48 18.29 -10.72
C GLU A 30 -13.93 18.36 -9.29
N TYR A 31 -13.30 17.28 -8.80
CA TYR A 31 -12.68 17.26 -7.49
C TYR A 31 -11.49 18.22 -7.40
N PHE A 32 -10.69 18.32 -8.46
CA PHE A 32 -9.61 19.28 -8.51
C PHE A 32 -10.12 20.73 -8.40
N THR A 33 -11.18 21.08 -9.14
CA THR A 33 -11.75 22.44 -9.09
C THR A 33 -12.17 22.80 -7.67
N ILE A 34 -12.91 21.91 -6.99
CA ILE A 34 -13.34 22.13 -5.60
C ILE A 34 -12.13 22.29 -4.68
N PHE A 35 -11.17 21.36 -4.75
CA PHE A 35 -9.94 21.40 -3.97
C PHE A 35 -9.15 22.69 -4.18
N TYR A 36 -9.03 23.14 -5.43
CA TYR A 36 -8.29 24.34 -5.79
C TYR A 36 -8.97 25.60 -5.28
N GLU A 37 -10.30 25.70 -5.39
CA GLU A 37 -11.07 26.83 -4.89
C GLU A 37 -11.01 26.93 -3.36
N ASP A 38 -11.15 25.81 -2.65
CA ASP A 38 -11.07 25.75 -1.19
C ASP A 38 -9.70 26.22 -0.68
N ILE A 39 -8.61 25.67 -1.25
CA ILE A 39 -7.25 26.05 -0.87
C ILE A 39 -6.96 27.50 -1.24
N ARG A 40 -7.41 27.96 -2.41
CA ARG A 40 -7.20 29.36 -2.82
C ARG A 40 -7.94 30.33 -1.91
N ALA A 41 -9.14 29.98 -1.44
CA ALA A 41 -9.90 30.79 -0.50
C ALA A 41 -9.17 30.91 0.85
N GLU A 42 -8.63 29.81 1.37
CA GLU A 42 -7.86 29.77 2.61
C GLU A 42 -6.52 30.55 2.48
N ALA A 43 -5.78 30.28 1.41
CA ALA A 43 -4.46 30.85 1.16
C ALA A 43 -4.48 32.37 0.93
N LYS A 44 -5.61 32.93 0.49
CA LYS A 44 -5.78 34.37 0.26
C LYS A 44 -5.46 35.23 1.49
N SER A 45 -5.64 34.67 2.69
CA SER A 45 -5.37 35.36 3.96
C SER A 45 -3.96 35.10 4.53
N LEU A 46 -3.23 34.13 3.97
CA LEU A 46 -1.99 33.60 4.53
C LEU A 46 -0.75 33.86 3.68
N THR A 47 -0.92 34.09 2.37
CA THR A 47 0.18 34.12 1.41
C THR A 47 -0.09 35.07 0.25
N ASP A 48 0.99 35.53 -0.39
CA ASP A 48 0.95 36.32 -1.62
C ASP A 48 0.36 35.52 -2.80
N GLU A 49 -0.06 36.23 -3.84
CA GLU A 49 -0.60 35.59 -5.04
C GLU A 49 0.42 34.66 -5.71
N SER A 50 -0.03 33.45 -6.01
CA SER A 50 0.76 32.42 -6.69
C SER A 50 1.15 32.86 -8.11
N SER A 51 2.44 32.73 -8.45
CA SER A 51 2.97 33.04 -9.78
C SER A 51 3.59 31.81 -10.46
N LEU A 52 3.55 31.76 -11.79
CA LEU A 52 4.21 30.70 -12.55
C LEU A 52 5.74 30.69 -12.32
N PRO A 53 6.35 29.50 -12.17
CA PRO A 53 7.80 29.38 -12.14
C PRO A 53 8.43 29.98 -13.39
N ARG A 54 9.53 30.72 -13.20
CA ARG A 54 10.26 31.33 -14.30
C ARG A 54 10.72 30.25 -15.30
N ALA A 55 10.21 30.33 -16.53
CA ALA A 55 10.66 29.46 -17.61
C ALA A 55 12.16 29.65 -17.86
N ARG A 56 12.93 28.57 -17.76
CA ARG A 56 14.35 28.59 -18.17
C ARG A 56 14.42 28.65 -19.69
N LYS A 57 15.09 29.67 -20.22
CA LYS A 57 15.37 29.73 -21.66
C LYS A 57 16.29 28.57 -22.03
N LEU A 58 15.88 27.80 -23.03
CA LEU A 58 16.72 26.77 -23.63
C LEU A 58 17.93 27.44 -24.31
N PRO A 59 19.15 26.91 -24.16
CA PRO A 59 20.31 27.38 -24.90
C PRO A 59 20.07 27.26 -26.41
N ALA A 60 20.47 28.27 -27.19
CA ALA A 60 20.16 28.39 -28.61
C ALA A 60 20.51 27.14 -29.45
N ARG A 61 21.57 26.44 -29.07
CA ARG A 61 22.04 25.20 -29.71
C ARG A 61 21.09 24.00 -29.61
N PHE A 62 20.06 24.06 -28.77
CA PHE A 62 19.11 22.95 -28.54
C PHE A 62 17.67 23.28 -28.96
N ILE A 63 17.44 24.44 -29.60
CA ILE A 63 16.08 24.89 -29.96
C ILE A 63 15.44 23.97 -31.01
N ASP A 64 16.22 23.44 -31.95
CA ASP A 64 15.70 22.61 -33.04
C ASP A 64 15.63 21.11 -32.70
N SER A 65 16.28 20.67 -31.63
CA SER A 65 16.48 19.25 -31.32
C SER A 65 15.70 18.74 -30.10
N LEU A 66 15.09 19.63 -29.31
CA LEU A 66 14.32 19.24 -28.14
C LEU A 66 12.83 19.53 -28.36
N PRO A 67 11.94 18.60 -27.97
CA PRO A 67 10.51 18.92 -27.91
C PRO A 67 10.32 20.13 -27.00
N ILE A 68 9.46 21.07 -27.44
CA ILE A 68 9.10 22.28 -26.68
C ILE A 68 8.70 21.83 -25.28
N ALA A 69 9.43 22.27 -24.26
CA ALA A 69 9.05 22.00 -22.88
C ALA A 69 7.61 22.48 -22.69
N THR A 70 6.72 21.58 -22.26
CA THR A 70 5.32 21.89 -21.94
C THR A 70 5.30 22.96 -20.86
N HIS A 71 5.18 24.21 -21.27
CA HIS A 71 5.02 25.33 -20.36
C HIS A 71 3.55 25.40 -19.95
N HIS A 72 3.29 25.57 -18.67
CA HIS A 72 1.93 25.80 -18.19
C HIS A 72 1.53 27.24 -18.55
N GLU A 73 0.38 27.39 -19.20
CA GLU A 73 -0.14 28.70 -19.61
C GLU A 73 -0.67 29.48 -18.41
N THR A 74 -1.23 28.77 -17.42
CA THR A 74 -1.75 29.37 -16.20
C THR A 74 -1.26 28.67 -14.93
N VAL A 75 -1.34 29.39 -13.81
CA VAL A 75 -1.08 28.82 -12.48
C VAL A 75 -2.06 27.70 -12.13
N TYR A 76 -3.30 27.81 -12.64
CA TYR A 76 -4.30 26.74 -12.54
C TYR A 76 -3.81 25.46 -13.22
N ASP A 77 -3.27 25.54 -14.44
CA ASP A 77 -2.77 24.37 -15.17
C ASP A 77 -1.56 23.74 -14.50
N LEU A 78 -0.70 24.57 -13.88
CA LEU A 78 0.44 24.08 -13.10
C LEU A 78 -0.05 23.24 -11.90
N TYR A 79 -0.95 23.78 -11.09
CA TYR A 79 -1.46 23.07 -9.91
C TYR A 79 -2.36 21.90 -10.28
N HIS A 80 -3.09 22.01 -11.39
CA HIS A 80 -3.84 20.89 -11.99
C HIS A 80 -2.87 19.76 -12.31
N HIS A 81 -1.83 20.02 -13.11
CA HIS A 81 -0.83 19.02 -13.43
C HIS A 81 -0.21 18.38 -12.17
N GLN A 82 0.19 19.20 -11.20
CA GLN A 82 0.78 18.72 -9.94
C GLN A 82 -0.19 17.85 -9.12
N TYR A 83 -1.47 18.23 -9.05
CA TYR A 83 -2.49 17.46 -8.33
C TYR A 83 -2.60 16.04 -8.90
N PHE A 84 -2.74 15.93 -10.22
CA PHE A 84 -2.84 14.64 -10.90
C PHE A 84 -1.53 13.84 -10.78
N GLU A 85 -0.38 14.50 -10.94
CA GLU A 85 0.93 13.88 -10.83
C GLU A 85 1.19 13.31 -9.43
N VAL A 86 0.83 14.05 -8.37
CA VAL A 86 0.97 13.60 -6.98
C VAL A 86 0.10 12.38 -6.71
N ILE A 87 -1.16 12.42 -7.13
CA ILE A 87 -2.07 11.26 -6.98
C ILE A 87 -1.50 10.04 -7.70
N ASP A 88 -1.02 10.21 -8.93
CA ASP A 88 -0.41 9.12 -9.71
C ASP A 88 0.84 8.56 -9.04
N LYS A 89 1.71 9.43 -8.52
CA LYS A 89 2.89 9.01 -7.77
C LYS A 89 2.53 8.22 -6.51
N ILE A 90 1.50 8.63 -5.78
CA ILE A 90 1.03 7.90 -4.59
C ILE A 90 0.48 6.53 -4.99
N ILE A 91 -0.43 6.48 -5.98
CA ILE A 91 -1.01 5.22 -6.46
C ILE A 91 0.07 4.27 -6.97
N ASN A 92 1.03 4.78 -7.76
CA ASN A 92 2.14 3.99 -8.29
C ASN A 92 3.05 3.47 -7.18
N SER A 93 3.33 4.28 -6.16
CA SER A 93 4.14 3.86 -5.01
C SER A 93 3.43 2.77 -4.20
N LEU A 94 2.12 2.92 -3.96
CA LEU A 94 1.31 1.91 -3.28
C LEU A 94 1.27 0.61 -4.08
N ASN A 95 1.02 0.67 -5.39
CA ASN A 95 1.04 -0.50 -6.26
C ASN A 95 2.43 -1.16 -6.28
N SER A 96 3.49 -0.40 -6.47
CA SER A 96 4.87 -0.92 -6.52
C SER A 96 5.27 -1.62 -5.22
N ARG A 97 4.83 -1.10 -4.07
CA ARG A 97 5.18 -1.65 -2.76
C ARG A 97 4.33 -2.87 -2.38
N PHE A 98 3.04 -2.88 -2.72
CA PHE A 98 2.09 -3.87 -2.20
C PHE A 98 1.53 -4.86 -3.23
N LYS A 99 1.80 -4.65 -4.53
CA LYS A 99 1.59 -5.67 -5.59
C LYS A 99 2.84 -6.49 -5.87
N GLN A 100 3.82 -6.48 -4.97
CA GLN A 100 4.97 -7.36 -5.08
C GLN A 100 4.50 -8.82 -5.00
N SER A 101 5.13 -9.71 -5.77
CA SER A 101 4.80 -11.15 -5.77
C SER A 101 4.92 -11.80 -4.38
N ALA A 102 5.66 -11.16 -3.47
CA ALA A 102 5.79 -11.55 -2.06
C ALA A 102 4.51 -11.36 -1.24
N CYS A 103 3.69 -10.33 -1.52
CA CYS A 103 2.54 -9.98 -0.67
C CYS A 103 1.47 -11.08 -0.63
N PRO A 104 1.02 -11.65 -1.76
CA PRO A 104 0.09 -12.79 -1.74
C PRO A 104 0.64 -14.00 -0.97
N LEU A 105 1.96 -14.23 -1.05
CA LEU A 105 2.61 -15.32 -0.35
C LEU A 105 2.57 -15.11 1.17
N LEU A 106 2.91 -13.90 1.63
CA LEU A 106 2.86 -13.53 3.04
C LEU A 106 1.44 -13.64 3.62
N CYS A 107 0.41 -13.30 2.84
CA CYS A 107 -0.99 -13.52 3.24
C CYS A 107 -1.32 -15.01 3.39
N LYS A 108 -0.80 -15.88 2.51
CA LYS A 108 -0.97 -17.34 2.66
C LYS A 108 -0.28 -17.86 3.91
N VAL A 109 0.93 -17.36 4.21
CA VAL A 109 1.66 -17.73 5.45
C VAL A 109 0.87 -17.29 6.68
N GLU A 110 0.37 -16.05 6.67
CA GLU A 110 -0.46 -15.51 7.75
C GLU A 110 -1.71 -16.37 7.96
N GLN A 111 -2.45 -16.67 6.90
CA GLN A 111 -3.63 -17.54 6.96
C GLN A 111 -3.31 -18.94 7.48
N PHE A 112 -2.17 -19.52 7.10
CA PHE A 112 -1.72 -20.82 7.60
C PHE A 112 -1.46 -20.83 9.10
N ILE A 113 -0.76 -19.80 9.59
CA ILE A 113 -0.44 -19.67 11.00
C ILE A 113 -1.74 -19.49 11.79
N LEU A 114 -2.66 -18.67 11.29
CA LEU A 114 -3.96 -18.43 11.92
C LEU A 114 -4.85 -19.68 11.95
N SER A 115 -4.96 -20.40 10.84
CA SER A 115 -5.76 -21.63 10.77
C SER A 115 -5.21 -22.71 11.69
N THR A 116 -3.88 -22.85 11.75
CA THR A 116 -3.24 -23.81 12.64
C THR A 116 -3.41 -23.42 14.11
N ALA A 117 -3.23 -22.14 14.45
CA ALA A 117 -3.39 -21.66 15.83
C ALA A 117 -4.82 -21.81 16.35
N ASN A 118 -5.82 -21.61 15.48
CA ASN A 118 -7.23 -21.75 15.82
C ASN A 118 -7.75 -23.19 15.74
N GLY A 119 -6.91 -24.16 15.37
CA GLY A 119 -7.29 -25.58 15.27
C GLY A 119 -8.24 -25.91 14.11
N THR A 120 -8.53 -24.94 13.23
CA THR A 120 -9.30 -25.14 12.00
C THR A 120 -8.36 -25.66 10.91
N LYS A 121 -8.08 -26.96 10.92
CA LYS A 121 -7.36 -27.61 9.82
C LYS A 121 -8.33 -27.79 8.65
N ASP A 122 -8.38 -26.83 7.74
CA ASP A 122 -8.92 -27.11 6.41
C ASP A 122 -7.92 -28.02 5.70
N SER A 123 -8.32 -29.29 5.57
CA SER A 123 -7.48 -30.40 5.11
C SER A 123 -7.16 -30.38 3.61
N ASP A 124 -7.72 -29.43 2.86
CA ASP A 124 -7.51 -29.30 1.40
C ASP A 124 -6.58 -28.15 1.01
N ASP A 125 -6.23 -27.27 1.96
CA ASP A 125 -5.20 -26.25 1.76
C ASP A 125 -3.85 -26.79 2.22
N GLU A 126 -3.37 -27.86 1.57
CA GLU A 126 -1.93 -27.99 1.35
C GLU A 126 -1.52 -26.75 0.56
N ILE A 127 -1.29 -25.65 1.29
CA ILE A 127 -0.48 -24.55 0.81
C ILE A 127 0.70 -25.25 0.19
N ASN A 128 0.86 -25.04 -1.11
CA ASN A 128 1.95 -25.60 -1.86
C ASN A 128 3.21 -24.93 -1.30
N LEU A 129 3.66 -25.45 -0.16
CA LEU A 129 4.77 -24.96 0.64
C LEU A 129 6.05 -25.09 -0.16
N ASN A 130 6.02 -25.89 -1.23
CA ASN A 130 7.02 -25.92 -2.28
C ASN A 130 7.09 -24.60 -3.07
N ASP A 131 5.95 -23.97 -3.41
CA ASP A 131 5.91 -22.63 -4.04
C ASP A 131 6.42 -21.54 -3.07
N MET A 132 6.19 -21.73 -1.76
CA MET A 132 6.78 -20.86 -0.73
C MET A 132 8.29 -21.04 -0.62
N ASN A 133 8.77 -22.28 -0.75
CA ASN A 133 10.18 -22.62 -0.61
C ASN A 133 11.00 -21.94 -1.70
N GLU A 134 10.50 -21.86 -2.94
CA GLU A 134 11.21 -21.25 -4.07
C GLU A 134 11.36 -19.72 -3.94
N PHE A 135 10.38 -19.03 -3.31
CA PHE A 135 10.39 -17.58 -3.15
C PHE A 135 11.01 -17.11 -1.82
N LEU A 136 10.94 -17.93 -0.77
CA LEU A 136 11.47 -17.65 0.57
C LEU A 136 12.75 -18.45 0.88
N VAL A 137 13.43 -18.99 -0.13
CA VAL A 137 14.69 -19.76 0.04
C VAL A 137 15.62 -19.01 0.99
N GLY A 138 15.87 -19.58 2.16
CA GLY A 138 16.79 -19.04 3.17
C GLY A 138 16.18 -18.04 4.17
N ALA A 139 14.96 -17.55 3.95
CA ALA A 139 14.25 -16.72 4.93
C ALA A 139 13.51 -17.55 5.98
N PHE A 140 13.01 -18.73 5.60
CA PHE A 140 12.25 -19.63 6.48
C PHE A 140 12.63 -21.10 6.26
N ASP A 141 12.86 -21.82 7.36
CA ASP A 141 12.90 -23.28 7.36
C ASP A 141 11.46 -23.80 7.52
N ILE A 142 10.86 -24.14 6.38
CA ILE A 142 9.47 -24.59 6.29
C ILE A 142 9.24 -25.88 7.08
N GLU A 143 10.20 -26.81 7.06
CA GLU A 143 10.07 -28.08 7.77
C GLU A 143 10.14 -27.89 9.29
N ARG A 144 10.99 -26.96 9.74
CA ARG A 144 10.99 -26.52 11.13
C ARG A 144 9.69 -25.82 11.50
N LEU A 145 9.18 -24.91 10.66
CA LEU A 145 7.94 -24.19 10.90
C LEU A 145 6.75 -25.16 11.03
N LYS A 146 6.64 -26.18 10.16
CA LYS A 146 5.61 -27.23 10.28
C LYS A 146 5.65 -27.92 11.65
N ARG A 147 6.84 -28.28 12.12
CA ARG A 147 7.02 -28.94 13.44
C ARG A 147 6.61 -28.01 14.58
N GLU A 148 7.01 -26.74 14.53
CA GLU A 148 6.67 -25.74 15.54
C GLU A 148 5.15 -25.45 15.56
N LEU A 149 4.52 -25.39 14.39
CA LEU A 149 3.09 -25.15 14.24
C LEU A 149 2.22 -26.31 14.76
N VAL A 150 2.68 -27.56 14.69
CA VAL A 150 1.96 -28.70 15.29
C VAL A 150 1.81 -28.56 16.80
N MET A 151 2.81 -27.99 17.47
CA MET A 151 2.82 -27.79 18.93
C MET A 151 2.01 -26.56 19.37
N LEU A 152 1.64 -25.69 18.43
CA LEU A 152 1.06 -24.39 18.69
C LEU A 152 -0.32 -24.45 19.39
N PRO A 153 -1.26 -25.33 18.99
CA PRO A 153 -2.54 -25.49 19.68
C PRO A 153 -2.39 -25.94 21.14
N ASP A 154 -1.45 -26.85 21.40
CA ASP A 154 -1.17 -27.37 22.75
C ASP A 154 -0.52 -26.29 23.63
N TYR A 155 0.36 -25.47 23.04
CA TYR A 155 0.96 -24.32 23.71
C TYR A 155 -0.10 -23.29 24.13
N PHE A 156 -1.00 -22.90 23.22
CA PHE A 156 -2.09 -21.97 23.57
C PHE A 156 -3.07 -22.57 24.59
N SER A 157 -3.34 -23.86 24.51
CA SER A 157 -4.20 -24.56 25.48
C SER A 157 -3.59 -24.62 26.88
N THR A 158 -2.28 -24.78 26.99
CA THR A 158 -1.56 -24.82 28.28
C THR A 158 -1.38 -23.43 28.89
N VAL A 159 -1.03 -22.43 28.09
CA VAL A 159 -0.96 -21.02 28.53
C VAL A 159 -2.33 -20.51 29.01
N ASN A 160 -3.41 -20.80 28.27
CA ASN A 160 -4.76 -20.40 28.67
C ASN A 160 -5.25 -21.08 29.96
N LYS A 161 -4.80 -22.31 30.25
CA LYS A 161 -5.08 -22.96 31.54
C LYS A 161 -4.29 -22.36 32.70
N GLY A 162 -3.06 -21.90 32.45
CA GLY A 162 -2.23 -21.23 33.45
C GLY A 162 -2.73 -19.83 33.86
N MET A 163 -3.32 -19.07 32.94
CA MET A 163 -3.84 -17.72 33.23
C MET A 163 -5.20 -17.71 33.96
N ASN A 164 -5.94 -18.82 33.99
CA ASN A 164 -7.20 -18.95 34.71
C ASN A 164 -7.05 -19.45 36.17
N LEU A 165 -5.81 -19.59 36.65
CA LEU A 165 -5.47 -20.04 38.01
C LEU A 165 -4.88 -18.91 38.89
N GLY A 166 -5.01 -17.65 38.45
CA GLY A 166 -4.61 -16.46 39.21
C GLY A 166 -5.79 -15.64 39.69
#